data_AF-A0A8D8ISG6-F1
#
_entry.id   AF-A0A8D8ISG6-F1
#
_cell.length_a   1.000
_cell.length_b   1.000
_cell.length_c   1.000
_cell.angle_alpha   90.00
_cell.angle_beta   90.00
_cell.angle_gamma   90.00
#
_symmetry.space_group_name_H-M   'P 1'
#
loop_
_entity.id
_entity.type
_entity.pdbx_description
1 polymer ?
#
loop_
_entity_poly.entity_id
_entity_poly.type
_entity_poly.pdbx_seq_one_letter_code
_entity_poly.pdbx_strand_id
1 'polypeptide(L)'
;RAAVPDAVGKCRSAGIKVIMVTGDHPITAKAIAKGVGIISEGNETVEDIAARLNIPVGEVNPRDAKACVVHGGELKSMSEEELDDILKHHTEIVFARTSPQQKLIIVEGCQRQGAIVAVTGDGVNDSPALKKADIGVAMGIAGSDVSKQAADMILLDDNFASIVTGVEEGRLIFDNLKKSIAY
;
A
#
# COMPACT_ATOMS: atom_id res chain seq x y z
N ARG A 1 10.29 -5.25 10.68
CA ARG A 1 11.61 -4.63 10.93
C ARG A 1 11.43 -3.42 11.84
N ALA A 2 12.40 -3.09 12.70
CA ALA A 2 12.25 -2.06 13.73
C ALA A 2 11.88 -0.66 13.20
N ALA A 3 12.38 -0.27 12.02
CA ALA A 3 12.15 1.06 11.45
C ALA A 3 10.83 1.20 10.66
N VAL A 4 10.12 0.11 10.39
CA VAL A 4 8.93 0.14 9.51
C VAL A 4 7.76 0.93 10.11
N PRO A 5 7.38 0.76 11.40
CA PRO A 5 6.28 1.53 11.98
C PRO A 5 6.49 3.05 11.93
N ASP A 6 7.69 3.52 12.30
CA ASP A 6 8.06 4.94 12.24
C ASP A 6 8.02 5.47 10.80
N ALA A 7 8.57 4.72 9.85
CA ALA A 7 8.59 5.11 8.46
C ALA A 7 7.18 5.19 7.84
N VAL A 8 6.28 4.24 8.15
CA VAL A 8 4.87 4.31 7.74
C VAL A 8 4.20 5.54 8.33
N GLY A 9 4.42 5.83 9.63
CA GLY A 9 3.92 7.03 10.29
C GLY A 9 4.40 8.33 9.62
N LYS A 10 5.68 8.41 9.24
CA LYS A 10 6.24 9.56 8.52
C LYS A 10 5.65 9.72 7.12
N CYS A 11 5.51 8.63 6.36
CA CYS A 11 4.82 8.66 5.06
C CYS A 11 3.40 9.21 5.18
N ARG A 12 2.63 8.74 6.17
CA ARG A 12 1.26 9.23 6.42
C ARG A 12 1.25 10.70 6.85
N SER A 13 2.19 11.12 7.70
CA SER A 13 2.34 12.52 8.12
C SER A 13 2.67 13.44 6.93
N ALA A 14 3.34 12.90 5.91
CA ALA A 14 3.61 13.59 4.64
C ALA A 14 2.42 13.57 3.66
N GLY A 15 1.26 13.02 4.06
CA GLY A 15 0.05 12.92 3.24
C GLY A 15 0.02 11.72 2.29
N ILE A 16 0.94 10.76 2.43
CA ILE A 16 1.00 9.57 1.57
C ILE A 16 0.04 8.50 2.10
N LYS A 17 -0.85 8.02 1.24
CA LYS A 17 -1.71 6.87 1.52
C LYS A 17 -0.89 5.58 1.40
N VAL A 18 -0.85 4.79 2.46
CA VAL A 18 -0.12 3.51 2.50
C VAL A 18 -1.12 2.37 2.41
N ILE A 19 -0.94 1.49 1.42
CA ILE A 19 -1.80 0.32 1.17
C ILE A 19 -0.94 -0.93 1.28
N MET A 20 -1.40 -1.94 2.02
CA MET A 20 -0.74 -3.24 2.08
C MET A 20 -1.27 -4.16 0.97
N VAL A 21 -0.37 -4.83 0.23
CA VAL A 21 -0.73 -5.83 -0.78
C VAL A 21 0.12 -7.10 -0.60
N THR A 22 -0.47 -8.15 -0.04
CA THR A 22 0.25 -9.38 0.35
C THR A 22 -0.45 -10.66 -0.11
N GLY A 23 0.36 -11.70 -0.34
CA GLY A 23 -0.11 -13.07 -0.56
C GLY A 23 -0.47 -13.81 0.73
N ASP A 24 -0.20 -13.23 1.90
CA ASP A 24 -0.45 -13.84 3.21
C ASP A 24 -1.93 -13.93 3.55
N HIS A 25 -2.24 -14.75 4.56
CA HIS A 25 -3.59 -14.92 5.08
C HIS A 25 -4.14 -13.61 5.69
N PRO A 26 -5.44 -13.27 5.51
CA PRO A 26 -6.03 -12.01 5.99
C PRO A 26 -5.81 -11.71 7.46
N ILE A 27 -5.91 -12.73 8.32
CA ILE A 27 -5.72 -12.59 9.77
C ILE A 27 -4.31 -12.06 10.08
N THR A 28 -3.29 -12.68 9.48
CA THR A 28 -1.89 -12.29 9.65
C THR A 28 -1.63 -10.92 9.05
N ALA A 29 -2.13 -10.67 7.84
CA ALA A 29 -1.99 -9.38 7.16
C ALA A 29 -2.59 -8.23 7.98
N LYS A 30 -3.81 -8.41 8.52
CA LYS A 30 -4.48 -7.44 9.39
C LYS A 30 -3.68 -7.18 10.67
N ALA A 31 -3.18 -8.23 11.32
CA ALA A 31 -2.37 -8.09 12.54
C ALA A 31 -1.07 -7.32 12.29
N ILE A 32 -0.36 -7.64 11.19
CA ILE A 32 0.85 -6.90 10.80
C ILE A 32 0.51 -5.46 10.45
N ALA A 33 -0.56 -5.22 9.66
CA ALA A 33 -0.99 -3.89 9.26
C ALA A 33 -1.29 -2.98 10.47
N LYS A 34 -1.92 -3.51 11.52
CA LYS A 34 -2.09 -2.80 12.80
C LYS A 34 -0.75 -2.54 13.48
N GLY A 35 0.12 -3.56 13.55
CA GLY A 35 1.44 -3.44 14.19
C GLY A 35 2.41 -2.46 13.52
N VAL A 36 2.25 -2.20 12.21
CA VAL A 36 3.09 -1.24 11.47
C VAL A 36 2.42 0.11 11.21
N GLY A 37 1.17 0.32 11.68
CA GLY A 37 0.48 1.61 11.54
C GLY A 37 -0.17 1.87 10.17
N ILE A 38 -0.37 0.84 9.35
CA ILE A 38 -1.19 0.93 8.12
C ILE A 38 -2.67 1.02 8.51
N ILE A 39 -3.09 0.20 9.47
CA ILE A 39 -4.38 0.35 10.15
C ILE A 39 -4.10 1.05 11.48
N SER A 40 -4.72 2.20 11.70
CA SER A 40 -4.52 2.96 12.94
C SER A 40 -5.19 2.29 14.13
N GLU A 41 -4.63 2.51 15.31
CA GLU A 41 -5.26 2.10 16.56
C GLU A 41 -6.63 2.79 16.71
N GLY A 42 -7.66 2.02 17.05
CA GLY A 42 -9.05 2.50 17.17
C GLY A 42 -9.85 2.56 15.87
N ASN A 43 -9.23 2.39 14.70
CA ASN A 43 -9.99 2.22 13.46
C ASN A 43 -10.46 0.77 13.33
N GLU A 44 -11.72 0.62 12.94
CA GLU A 44 -12.41 -0.66 12.82
C GLU A 44 -12.63 -1.02 11.35
N THR A 45 -12.56 -2.31 11.05
CA THR A 45 -13.06 -2.86 9.78
C THR A 45 -14.54 -3.18 9.88
N VAL A 46 -15.21 -3.43 8.75
CA VAL A 46 -16.63 -3.83 8.72
C VAL A 46 -16.87 -5.05 9.62
N GLU A 47 -15.94 -6.01 9.62
CA GLU A 47 -15.98 -7.19 10.47
C GLU A 47 -15.78 -6.86 11.96
N ASP A 48 -14.93 -5.88 12.29
CA ASP A 48 -14.72 -5.44 13.67
C ASP A 48 -15.99 -4.77 14.22
N ILE A 49 -16.63 -3.91 13.42
CA ILE A 49 -17.90 -3.24 13.79
C ILE A 49 -19.00 -4.28 13.97
N ALA A 50 -19.12 -5.25 13.05
CA ALA A 50 -20.09 -6.33 13.11
C ALA A 50 -19.93 -7.16 14.39
N ALA A 51 -18.69 -7.54 14.71
CA ALA A 51 -18.37 -8.30 15.91
C ALA A 51 -18.64 -7.50 17.20
N ARG A 52 -18.30 -6.20 17.24
CA ARG A 52 -18.55 -5.33 18.40
C ARG A 52 -20.03 -5.11 18.66
N LEU A 53 -20.82 -4.93 17.60
CA LEU A 53 -22.28 -4.71 17.69
C LEU A 53 -23.07 -6.02 17.78
N ASN A 54 -22.40 -7.17 17.60
CA ASN A 54 -23.02 -8.50 17.54
C ASN A 54 -24.13 -8.58 16.47
N ILE A 55 -23.87 -8.02 15.29
CA ILE A 55 -24.76 -8.03 14.12
C ILE A 55 -24.08 -8.72 12.92
N PRO A 56 -24.82 -9.22 11.94
CA PRO A 56 -24.24 -9.73 10.69
C PRO A 56 -23.45 -8.64 9.94
N VAL A 57 -22.35 -9.02 9.28
CA VAL A 57 -21.48 -8.10 8.51
C VAL A 57 -22.26 -7.33 7.44
N GLY A 58 -23.30 -7.94 6.84
CA GLY A 58 -24.14 -7.30 5.83
C GLY A 58 -25.05 -6.18 6.35
N GLU A 59 -25.22 -6.06 7.67
CA GLU A 59 -25.99 -4.97 8.29
C GLU A 59 -25.11 -3.77 8.65
N VAL A 60 -23.78 -3.91 8.60
CA VAL A 60 -22.85 -2.81 8.83
C VAL A 60 -22.75 -1.98 7.55
N ASN A 61 -22.94 -0.68 7.67
CA ASN A 61 -22.68 0.24 6.58
C ASN A 61 -21.16 0.29 6.32
N PRO A 62 -20.67 -0.09 5.12
CA PRO A 62 -19.24 -0.08 4.82
C PRO A 62 -18.60 1.30 4.99
N ARG A 63 -19.39 2.38 4.87
CA ARG A 63 -18.90 3.75 5.04
C ARG A 63 -18.54 4.12 6.48
N ASP A 64 -19.01 3.36 7.46
CA ASP A 64 -18.68 3.60 8.86
C ASP A 64 -17.28 3.04 9.20
N ALA A 65 -16.78 2.11 8.40
CA ALA A 65 -15.45 1.53 8.54
C ALA A 65 -14.40 2.33 7.75
N LYS A 66 -13.46 2.95 8.45
CA LYS A 66 -12.32 3.63 7.80
C LYS A 66 -11.27 2.67 7.23
N ALA A 67 -11.23 1.46 7.79
CA ALA A 67 -10.30 0.42 7.40
C ALA A 67 -11.04 -0.74 6.72
N CYS A 68 -10.43 -1.37 5.72
CA CYS A 68 -10.95 -2.59 5.12
C CYS A 68 -9.84 -3.61 4.85
N VAL A 69 -10.21 -4.89 4.94
CA VAL A 69 -9.35 -6.01 4.55
C VAL A 69 -10.06 -6.73 3.41
N VAL A 70 -9.48 -6.67 2.22
CA VAL A 70 -10.06 -7.29 1.02
C VAL A 70 -9.33 -8.59 0.73
N HIS A 71 -10.07 -9.68 0.62
CA HIS A 71 -9.49 -10.97 0.28
C HIS A 71 -9.33 -11.10 -1.24
N GLY A 72 -8.21 -11.69 -1.69
CA GLY A 72 -7.95 -11.90 -3.12
C GLY A 72 -9.02 -12.73 -3.84
N GLY A 73 -9.76 -13.58 -3.12
CA GLY A 73 -10.92 -14.28 -3.68
C GLY A 73 -12.06 -13.33 -4.09
N GLU A 74 -12.32 -12.30 -3.29
CA GLU A 74 -13.36 -11.29 -3.53
C GLU A 74 -12.92 -10.34 -4.63
N LEU A 75 -11.64 -9.94 -4.60
CA LEU A 75 -11.03 -9.08 -5.62
C LEU A 75 -11.12 -9.67 -7.03
N LYS A 76 -11.18 -11.01 -7.17
CA LYS A 76 -11.34 -11.68 -8.46
C LYS A 76 -12.74 -11.48 -9.06
N SER A 77 -13.76 -11.36 -8.21
CA SER A 77 -15.15 -11.14 -8.63
C SER A 77 -15.54 -9.66 -8.71
N MET A 78 -14.70 -8.77 -8.18
CA MET A 78 -14.93 -7.33 -8.23
C MET A 78 -14.67 -6.77 -9.63
N SER A 79 -15.53 -5.84 -10.03
CA SER A 79 -15.32 -4.94 -11.16
C SER A 79 -14.30 -3.85 -10.83
N GLU A 80 -13.80 -3.17 -11.86
CA GLU A 80 -12.89 -2.04 -11.68
C GLU A 80 -13.53 -0.88 -10.90
N GLU A 81 -14.83 -0.65 -11.11
CA GLU A 81 -15.60 0.40 -10.43
C GLU A 81 -15.74 0.13 -8.93
N GLU A 82 -16.01 -1.12 -8.55
CA GLU A 82 -16.08 -1.53 -7.13
C GLU A 82 -14.72 -1.40 -6.45
N LEU A 83 -13.64 -1.77 -7.13
CA LEU A 83 -12.28 -1.57 -6.61
C LEU A 83 -11.98 -0.09 -6.43
N ASP A 84 -12.33 0.74 -7.41
CA ASP A 84 -12.12 2.18 -7.35
C ASP A 84 -12.92 2.82 -6.18
N ASP A 85 -14.13 2.34 -5.90
CA ASP A 85 -14.94 2.76 -4.77
C ASP A 85 -14.31 2.37 -3.42
N ILE A 86 -13.78 1.15 -3.29
CA ILE A 86 -13.03 0.72 -2.10
C ILE A 86 -11.83 1.65 -1.88
N LEU A 87 -11.06 1.89 -2.94
CA LEU A 87 -9.87 2.74 -2.92
C LEU A 87 -10.20 4.21 -2.60
N LYS A 88 -11.38 4.73 -2.96
CA LYS A 88 -11.82 6.11 -2.64
C LYS A 88 -12.34 6.23 -1.22
N HIS A 89 -13.14 5.28 -0.76
CA HIS A 89 -13.89 5.42 0.50
C HIS A 89 -13.14 4.94 1.73
N HIS A 90 -12.16 4.04 1.58
CA HIS A 90 -11.38 3.53 2.71
C HIS A 90 -9.99 4.15 2.71
N THR A 91 -9.59 4.73 3.84
CA THR A 91 -8.26 5.35 3.97
C THR A 91 -7.19 4.32 4.29
N GLU A 92 -7.56 3.23 4.95
CA GLU A 92 -6.64 2.21 5.45
C GLU A 92 -6.99 0.86 4.84
N ILE A 93 -6.20 0.41 3.87
CA ILE A 93 -6.57 -0.73 3.03
C ILE A 93 -5.51 -1.81 3.12
N VAL A 94 -5.96 -3.05 3.31
CA VAL A 94 -5.14 -4.25 3.27
C VAL A 94 -5.72 -5.22 2.26
N PHE A 95 -4.99 -5.50 1.19
CA PHE A 95 -5.29 -6.60 0.28
C PHE A 95 -4.49 -7.82 0.70
N ALA A 96 -5.18 -8.90 1.03
CA ALA A 96 -4.59 -10.14 1.51
C ALA A 96 -4.89 -11.31 0.56
N ARG A 97 -4.03 -12.33 0.56
CA ARG A 97 -4.13 -13.51 -0.30
C ARG A 97 -4.20 -13.15 -1.80
N THR A 98 -3.51 -12.08 -2.22
CA THR A 98 -3.51 -11.61 -3.61
C THR A 98 -2.56 -12.41 -4.51
N SER A 99 -2.93 -12.65 -5.76
CA SER A 99 -2.02 -13.13 -6.80
C SER A 99 -1.12 -12.02 -7.36
N PRO A 100 -0.01 -12.35 -8.05
CA PRO A 100 0.82 -11.35 -8.74
C PRO A 100 0.03 -10.44 -9.69
N GLN A 101 -0.92 -11.01 -10.45
CA GLN A 101 -1.79 -10.25 -11.36
C GLN A 101 -2.73 -9.32 -10.60
N GLN A 102 -3.22 -9.72 -9.43
CA GLN A 102 -4.05 -8.87 -8.60
C GLN A 102 -3.28 -7.69 -8.03
N LYS A 103 -1.99 -7.87 -7.69
CA LYS A 103 -1.13 -6.74 -7.29
C LYS A 103 -1.05 -5.68 -8.38
N LEU A 104 -0.90 -6.11 -9.64
CA LEU A 104 -0.90 -5.24 -10.81
C LEU A 104 -2.24 -4.47 -10.93
N ILE A 105 -3.37 -5.16 -10.82
CA ILE A 105 -4.71 -4.55 -10.89
C ILE A 105 -4.91 -3.48 -9.80
N ILE A 106 -4.40 -3.73 -8.58
CA ILE A 106 -4.48 -2.77 -7.47
C ILE A 106 -3.67 -1.50 -7.79
N VAL A 107 -2.46 -1.66 -8.36
CA VAL A 107 -1.62 -0.53 -8.79
C VAL A 107 -2.34 0.27 -9.87
N GLU A 108 -2.91 -0.41 -10.88
CA GLU A 108 -3.68 0.22 -11.95
C GLU A 108 -4.90 0.97 -11.41
N GLY A 109 -5.64 0.39 -10.47
CA GLY A 109 -6.76 1.08 -9.81
C GLY A 109 -6.35 2.34 -9.07
N CYS A 110 -5.20 2.32 -8.39
CA CYS A 110 -4.66 3.52 -7.75
C CYS A 110 -4.26 4.59 -8.79
N GLN A 111 -3.63 4.18 -9.89
CA GLN A 111 -3.21 5.08 -10.98
C GLN A 111 -4.41 5.67 -11.74
N ARG A 112 -5.49 4.90 -11.95
CA ARG A 112 -6.74 5.39 -12.57
C ARG A 112 -7.38 6.54 -11.80
N GLN A 113 -7.12 6.65 -10.49
CA GLN A 113 -7.57 7.78 -9.68
C GLN A 113 -6.69 9.04 -9.83
N GLY A 114 -5.70 9.00 -10.73
CA GLY A 114 -4.75 10.10 -10.95
C GLY A 114 -3.66 10.21 -9.88
N ALA A 115 -3.49 9.18 -9.04
CA ALA A 115 -2.43 9.14 -8.05
C ALA A 115 -1.10 8.68 -8.66
N ILE A 116 0.00 9.22 -8.15
CA ILE A 116 1.35 8.69 -8.39
C ILE A 116 1.59 7.56 -7.40
N VAL A 117 1.89 6.37 -7.91
CA VAL A 117 1.95 5.13 -7.12
C VAL A 117 3.38 4.64 -7.03
N ALA A 118 3.88 4.51 -5.80
CA ALA A 118 5.11 3.81 -5.48
C ALA A 118 4.79 2.38 -5.02
N VAL A 119 5.54 1.38 -5.50
CA VAL A 119 5.42 -0.01 -5.05
C VAL A 119 6.73 -0.46 -4.44
N THR A 120 6.67 -1.06 -3.25
CA THR A 120 7.82 -1.65 -2.57
C THR A 120 7.65 -3.16 -2.50
N GLY A 121 8.64 -3.92 -2.95
CA GLY A 121 8.56 -5.38 -2.96
C GLY A 121 9.93 -6.07 -2.96
N ASP A 122 9.93 -7.36 -2.66
CA ASP A 122 11.13 -8.21 -2.57
C ASP A 122 10.96 -9.53 -3.35
N GLY A 123 9.72 -9.94 -3.61
CA GLY A 123 9.43 -11.20 -4.28
C GLY A 123 9.38 -11.09 -5.81
N VAL A 124 9.61 -12.22 -6.48
CA VAL A 124 9.32 -12.39 -7.92
C VAL A 124 7.86 -12.06 -8.25
N ASN A 125 6.97 -12.27 -7.27
CA ASN A 125 5.54 -11.98 -7.35
C ASN A 125 5.22 -10.49 -7.44
N ASP A 126 6.14 -9.61 -7.02
CA ASP A 126 5.95 -8.16 -7.03
C ASP A 126 6.39 -7.54 -8.34
N SER A 127 7.17 -8.26 -9.15
CA SER A 127 7.76 -7.75 -10.40
C SER A 127 6.75 -7.08 -11.35
N PRO A 128 5.54 -7.63 -11.60
CA PRO A 128 4.56 -6.95 -12.44
C PRO A 128 4.10 -5.61 -11.86
N ALA A 129 3.85 -5.57 -10.55
CA ALA A 129 3.41 -4.36 -9.85
C ALA A 129 4.54 -3.32 -9.76
N LEU A 130 5.77 -3.75 -9.47
CA LEU A 130 6.97 -2.91 -9.46
C LEU A 130 7.17 -2.24 -10.83
N LYS A 131 7.01 -3.00 -11.92
CA LYS A 131 7.23 -2.49 -13.27
C LYS A 131 6.14 -1.52 -13.73
N LYS A 132 4.92 -1.68 -13.21
CA LYS A 132 3.77 -0.83 -13.56
C LYS A 132 3.69 0.45 -12.74
N ALA A 133 4.21 0.42 -11.51
CA ALA A 133 4.27 1.58 -10.64
C ALA A 133 4.98 2.76 -11.31
N ASP A 134 4.66 3.98 -10.87
CA ASP A 134 5.39 5.17 -11.29
C ASP A 134 6.82 5.18 -10.73
N ILE A 135 7.01 4.52 -9.58
CA ILE A 135 8.32 4.16 -9.04
C ILE A 135 8.27 2.79 -8.36
N GLY A 136 9.00 1.83 -8.89
CA GLY A 136 9.23 0.53 -8.28
C GLY A 136 10.44 0.57 -7.35
N VAL A 137 10.31 0.05 -6.13
CA VAL A 137 11.37 0.01 -5.11
C VAL A 137 11.61 -1.44 -4.67
N ALA A 138 12.80 -1.96 -4.92
CA ALA A 138 13.20 -3.31 -4.54
C ALA A 138 14.13 -3.34 -3.31
N MET A 139 14.05 -4.42 -2.54
CA MET A 139 14.97 -4.69 -1.43
C MET A 139 16.30 -5.26 -1.96
N GLY A 140 17.44 -4.73 -1.53
CA GLY A 140 18.77 -5.10 -2.02
C GLY A 140 19.28 -6.45 -1.51
N ILE A 141 18.97 -6.81 -0.27
CA ILE A 141 19.40 -8.06 0.38
C ILE A 141 18.29 -9.11 0.27
N ALA A 142 17.09 -8.79 0.75
CA ALA A 142 15.95 -9.70 0.73
C ALA A 142 15.32 -9.88 -0.66
N GLY A 143 15.53 -8.92 -1.57
CA GLY A 143 14.90 -8.96 -2.89
C GLY A 143 15.50 -10.01 -3.82
N SER A 144 14.63 -10.66 -4.58
CA SER A 144 15.00 -11.51 -5.71
C SER A 144 15.63 -10.70 -6.85
N ASP A 145 16.47 -11.32 -7.67
CA ASP A 145 17.08 -10.65 -8.82
C ASP A 145 16.04 -10.12 -9.81
N VAL A 146 14.92 -10.83 -9.97
CA VAL A 146 13.79 -10.39 -10.81
C VAL A 146 13.16 -9.12 -10.26
N SER A 147 12.93 -9.04 -8.94
CA SER A 147 12.37 -7.83 -8.32
C SER A 147 13.31 -6.62 -8.47
N LYS A 148 14.62 -6.82 -8.33
CA LYS A 148 15.64 -5.76 -8.50
C LYS A 148 15.73 -5.25 -9.93
N GLN A 149 15.59 -6.14 -10.92
CA GLN A 149 15.57 -5.76 -12.34
C GLN A 149 14.28 -5.06 -12.75
N ALA A 150 13.16 -5.37 -12.08
CA ALA A 150 11.87 -4.76 -12.37
C ALA A 150 11.72 -3.35 -11.75
N ALA A 151 12.42 -3.08 -10.66
CA ALA A 151 12.36 -1.82 -9.91
C ALA A 151 13.24 -0.71 -10.52
N ASP A 152 12.88 0.54 -10.23
CA ASP A 152 13.62 1.75 -10.62
C ASP A 152 14.64 2.17 -9.54
N MET A 153 14.38 1.79 -8.28
CA MET A 153 15.23 2.07 -7.12
C MET A 153 15.48 0.81 -6.31
N ILE A 154 16.70 0.64 -5.80
CA ILE A 154 17.09 -0.52 -4.97
C ILE A 154 17.59 -0.02 -3.60
N LEU A 155 17.01 -0.55 -2.52
CA LEU A 155 17.44 -0.27 -1.15
C LEU A 155 18.51 -1.25 -0.72
N LEU A 156 19.78 -0.88 -0.86
CA LEU A 156 20.93 -1.76 -0.61
C LEU A 156 21.01 -2.30 0.83
N ASP A 157 20.49 -1.56 1.80
CA ASP A 157 20.49 -1.88 3.23
C ASP A 157 19.17 -2.50 3.71
N ASP A 158 18.21 -2.70 2.79
CA ASP A 158 16.84 -3.10 3.08
C ASP A 158 16.14 -2.25 4.17
N ASN A 159 16.52 -0.97 4.29
CA ASN A 159 15.94 -0.09 5.27
C ASN A 159 14.76 0.67 4.68
N PHE A 160 13.54 0.33 5.12
CA PHE A 160 12.32 0.99 4.66
C PHE A 160 12.31 2.50 4.99
N ALA A 161 13.05 2.95 6.01
CA ALA A 161 13.18 4.37 6.32
C ALA A 161 13.78 5.20 5.17
N SER A 162 14.57 4.57 4.28
CA SER A 162 15.14 5.22 3.10
C SER A 162 14.08 5.74 2.13
N ILE A 163 12.86 5.18 2.15
CA ILE A 163 11.73 5.71 1.37
C ILE A 163 11.31 7.09 1.88
N VAL A 164 11.31 7.28 3.20
CA VAL A 164 10.96 8.58 3.79
C VAL A 164 11.98 9.62 3.37
N THR A 165 13.27 9.30 3.46
CA THR A 165 14.36 10.15 2.96
C THR A 165 14.19 10.44 1.47
N GLY A 166 13.85 9.42 0.66
CA GLY A 166 13.64 9.59 -0.78
C GLY A 166 12.47 10.55 -1.10
N VAL A 167 11.38 10.50 -0.34
CA VAL A 167 10.25 11.43 -0.48
C VAL A 167 10.66 12.86 -0.14
N GLU A 168 11.43 13.04 0.95
CA GLU A 168 11.92 14.34 1.38
C GLU A 168 12.84 14.98 0.34
N GLU A 169 13.86 14.25 -0.11
CA GLU A 169 14.80 14.70 -1.14
C GLU A 169 14.10 14.94 -2.49
N GLY A 170 13.14 14.08 -2.86
CA GLY A 170 12.35 14.22 -4.07
C GLY A 170 11.51 15.50 -4.10
N ARG A 171 10.93 15.90 -2.96
CA ARG A 171 10.22 17.18 -2.85
C ARG A 171 11.18 18.37 -2.87
N LEU A 172 12.31 18.26 -2.18
CA LEU A 172 13.33 19.31 -2.13
C LEU A 172 13.90 19.61 -3.53
N ILE A 173 14.26 18.59 -4.30
CA ILE A 173 14.82 18.79 -5.64
C ILE A 173 13.79 19.40 -6.60
N PHE A 174 12.52 19.02 -6.49
CA PHE A 174 11.45 19.58 -7.32
C PHE A 174 11.29 21.09 -7.11
N ASP A 175 11.31 21.56 -5.86
CA ASP A 175 11.24 22.99 -5.57
C ASP A 175 12.50 23.73 -6.02
N ASN A 176 13.68 23.11 -5.90
CA ASN A 176 14.93 23.68 -6.39
C ASN A 176 14.96 23.79 -7.92
N LEU A 177 14.39 22.82 -8.64
CA LEU A 177 14.27 22.89 -10.11
C LEU A 177 13.39 24.07 -10.53
N LYS A 178 12.26 24.32 -9.86
CA LYS A 178 11.42 25.49 -10.14
C LYS A 178 12.19 26.80 -9.95
N LYS A 179 12.95 26.92 -8.85
CA LYS A 179 13.79 28.10 -8.58
C LYS A 179 14.86 28.27 -9.65
N SER A 180 15.51 27.18 -10.07
CA SER A 180 16.56 27.20 -11.08
C SER A 180 16.06 27.54 -12.48
N ILE A 181 14.81 27.18 -12.82
CA ILE A 181 14.21 27.53 -14.11
C ILE A 181 13.76 29.00 -14.13
N ALA A 182 13.39 29.55 -12.97
CA ALA A 182 12.97 30.94 -12.85
C ALA A 182 14.14 31.94 -12.85
N TYR A 183 15.36 31.47 -12.58
CA TYR A 183 16.60 32.26 -12.64
C TYR A 183 17.15 32.30 -14.07
#